data_AF-A0A433IF28-F1
#
_entry.id   AF-A0A433IF28-F1
#
_cell.length_a   1.000
_cell.length_b   1.000
_cell.length_c   1.000
_cell.angle_alpha   90.00
_cell.angle_beta   90.00
_cell.angle_gamma   90.00
#
_symmetry.space_group_name_H-M   'P 1'
#
loop_
_entity.id
_entity.type
_entity.pdbx_description
1 polymer ?
#
loop_
_entity_poly.entity_id
_entity_poly.type
_entity_poly.pdbx_seq_one_letter_code
_entity_poly.pdbx_strand_id
1 'polypeptide(L)'
;MQKTTTLTPLALKDAPALIETVFPAQKVSFEAQKERKANLGQTLTGLGSYWKGRKPLILVRAIVLGSLLPPTDDAEADLAIFEMLMAFDDEGLARRALAANAFSAAKLQELIAISDPVHYFSGRGWRRDVTDDDKLVLYRQALATLASYEAKASL
;
A
#
# COMPACT_ATOMS: atom_id res chain seq x y z
N MET A 1 -3.53 0.90 30.06
CA MET A 1 -4.99 1.03 30.15
C MET A 1 -5.52 1.33 28.76
N GLN A 2 -6.38 0.48 28.19
CA GLN A 2 -7.10 0.84 26.96
C GLN A 2 -8.05 1.99 27.27
N LYS A 3 -7.97 3.08 26.50
CA LYS A 3 -8.87 4.22 26.61
C LYS A 3 -10.20 3.79 26.00
N THR A 4 -11.20 3.50 26.82
CA THR A 4 -12.53 3.09 26.33
C THR A 4 -13.26 4.33 25.83
N THR A 5 -13.24 4.55 24.51
CA THR A 5 -14.01 5.64 23.89
C THR A 5 -15.47 5.24 23.82
N THR A 6 -16.36 6.02 24.43
CA THR A 6 -17.82 5.83 24.32
C THR A 6 -18.26 6.17 22.90
N LEU A 7 -18.80 5.19 22.17
CA LEU A 7 -19.33 5.39 20.82
C LEU A 7 -20.69 6.12 20.92
N THR A 8 -20.77 7.32 20.34
CA THR A 8 -22.00 8.12 20.29
C THR A 8 -22.61 8.03 18.90
N PRO A 9 -23.86 7.54 18.76
CA PRO A 9 -24.54 7.49 17.46
C PRO A 9 -24.59 8.86 16.79
N LEU A 10 -24.37 8.90 15.47
CA LEU A 10 -24.45 10.11 14.64
C LEU A 10 -23.47 11.24 15.04
N ALA A 11 -22.41 10.95 15.81
CA ALA A 11 -21.45 11.95 16.27
C ALA A 11 -20.76 12.73 15.13
N LEU A 12 -20.67 12.15 13.93
CA LEU A 12 -20.03 12.73 12.76
C LEU A 12 -21.01 12.99 11.61
N LYS A 13 -22.33 13.02 11.87
CA LYS A 13 -23.35 13.12 10.81
C LYS A 13 -23.24 14.40 9.95
N ASP A 14 -22.73 15.48 10.55
CA ASP A 14 -22.58 16.80 9.92
C ASP A 14 -21.10 17.10 9.60
N ALA A 15 -20.19 16.15 9.87
CA ALA A 15 -18.78 16.32 9.53
C ALA A 15 -18.61 16.20 8.01
N PRO A 16 -17.77 17.06 7.39
CA PRO A 16 -17.44 16.92 5.97
C PRO A 16 -16.73 15.60 5.72
N ALA A 17 -16.77 15.11 4.48
CA ALA A 17 -15.99 13.95 4.09
C ALA A 17 -14.55 14.34 3.75
N LEU A 18 -13.59 13.45 4.06
CA LEU A 18 -12.17 13.68 3.78
C LEU A 18 -11.88 13.99 2.31
N ILE A 19 -12.59 13.34 1.38
CA ILE A 19 -12.44 13.57 -0.06
C ILE A 19 -12.77 15.02 -0.49
N GLU A 20 -13.49 15.77 0.33
CA GLU A 20 -13.79 17.18 0.09
C GLU A 20 -12.60 18.10 0.43
N THR A 21 -11.61 17.61 1.20
CA THR A 21 -10.42 18.36 1.60
C THR A 21 -9.14 17.82 0.95
N VAL A 22 -8.86 16.51 1.09
CA VAL A 22 -7.67 15.85 0.56
C VAL A 22 -7.99 14.52 -0.10
N PHE A 23 -7.39 14.28 -1.27
CA PHE A 23 -7.52 13.00 -1.96
C PHE A 23 -6.32 12.76 -2.90
N PRO A 24 -5.59 11.64 -2.77
CA PRO A 24 -4.40 11.37 -3.58
C PRO A 24 -4.78 10.85 -4.99
N ALA A 25 -5.42 11.72 -5.78
CA ALA A 25 -6.01 11.37 -7.07
C ALA A 25 -5.01 10.70 -8.04
N GLN A 26 -3.74 11.12 -8.04
CA GLN A 26 -2.68 10.56 -8.89
C GLN A 26 -2.36 9.11 -8.50
N LYS A 27 -2.09 8.84 -7.21
CA LYS A 27 -1.80 7.49 -6.71
C LYS A 27 -2.99 6.54 -6.92
N VAL A 28 -4.20 7.00 -6.61
CA VAL A 28 -5.44 6.24 -6.83
C VAL A 28 -5.63 5.89 -8.31
N SER A 29 -5.40 6.85 -9.20
CA SER A 29 -5.52 6.64 -10.65
C SER A 29 -4.49 5.63 -11.18
N PHE A 30 -3.25 5.71 -10.69
CA PHE A 30 -2.20 4.76 -11.06
C PHE A 30 -2.57 3.33 -10.66
N GLU A 31 -2.97 3.12 -9.41
CA GLU A 31 -3.36 1.80 -8.89
C GLU A 31 -4.61 1.25 -9.59
N ALA A 32 -5.62 2.10 -9.82
CA ALA A 32 -6.82 1.73 -10.56
C ALA A 32 -6.49 1.31 -12.00
N GLN A 33 -5.52 1.97 -12.65
CA GLN A 33 -5.04 1.57 -13.96
C GLN A 33 -4.28 0.24 -13.92
N LYS A 34 -3.39 0.04 -12.91
CA LYS A 34 -2.65 -1.22 -12.72
C LYS A 34 -3.61 -2.39 -12.55
N GLU A 35 -4.61 -2.26 -11.68
CA GLU A 35 -5.66 -3.28 -11.48
C GLU A 35 -6.41 -3.57 -12.80
N ARG A 36 -6.82 -2.52 -13.53
CA ARG A 36 -7.57 -2.69 -14.79
C ARG A 36 -6.76 -3.38 -15.88
N LYS A 37 -5.44 -3.18 -15.91
CA LYS A 37 -4.51 -3.80 -16.87
C LYS A 37 -4.04 -5.20 -16.47
N ALA A 38 -4.34 -5.68 -15.27
CA ALA A 38 -3.88 -6.99 -14.78
C ALA A 38 -4.50 -8.21 -15.50
N ASN A 39 -5.45 -8.02 -16.43
CA ASN A 39 -6.12 -9.08 -17.19
C ASN A 39 -6.63 -10.22 -16.29
N LEU A 40 -5.99 -11.40 -16.33
CA LEU A 40 -6.32 -12.59 -15.54
C LEU A 40 -6.06 -12.41 -14.04
N GLY A 41 -5.25 -11.42 -13.64
CA GLY A 41 -4.97 -11.09 -12.25
C GLY A 41 -6.06 -10.23 -11.58
N GLN A 42 -7.14 -9.88 -12.28
CA GLN A 42 -8.26 -9.15 -11.67
C GLN A 42 -9.07 -10.06 -10.74
N THR A 43 -9.33 -9.59 -9.52
CA THR A 43 -10.10 -10.33 -8.51
C THR A 43 -11.54 -10.61 -8.97
N LEU A 44 -12.17 -9.65 -9.66
CA LEU A 44 -13.51 -9.84 -10.23
C LEU A 44 -13.40 -10.40 -11.64
N THR A 45 -13.97 -11.59 -11.85
CA THR A 45 -13.98 -12.26 -13.15
C THR A 45 -14.77 -11.46 -14.20
N GLY A 46 -14.53 -11.77 -15.48
CA GLY A 46 -15.24 -11.15 -16.61
C GLY A 46 -16.76 -11.32 -16.58
N LEU A 47 -17.30 -12.29 -15.84
CA LEU A 47 -18.75 -12.54 -15.71
C LEU A 47 -19.50 -11.36 -15.05
N GLY A 48 -18.84 -10.57 -14.20
CA GLY A 48 -19.41 -9.36 -13.61
C GLY A 48 -19.54 -8.17 -14.58
N SER A 49 -19.06 -8.31 -15.83
CA SER A 49 -19.15 -7.25 -16.85
C SER A 49 -20.58 -6.88 -17.24
N TYR A 50 -21.53 -7.78 -17.00
CA TYR A 50 -22.96 -7.63 -17.33
C TYR A 50 -23.60 -6.38 -16.69
N TRP A 51 -23.08 -5.87 -15.56
CA TRP A 51 -23.64 -4.72 -14.83
C TRP A 51 -22.86 -3.40 -15.01
N LYS A 52 -22.44 -3.07 -16.24
CA LYS A 52 -21.72 -1.81 -16.60
C LYS A 52 -20.22 -1.76 -16.27
N GLY A 53 -19.56 -2.91 -16.23
CA GLY A 53 -18.11 -3.02 -16.24
C GLY A 53 -17.45 -3.19 -14.87
N ARG A 54 -16.20 -3.66 -14.90
CA ARG A 54 -15.38 -3.92 -13.70
C ARG A 54 -14.85 -2.59 -13.16
N LYS A 55 -15.44 -2.10 -12.06
CA LYS A 55 -14.86 -0.96 -11.32
C LYS A 55 -13.65 -1.47 -10.53
N PRO A 56 -12.47 -0.81 -10.63
CA PRO A 56 -11.32 -1.21 -9.83
C PRO A 56 -11.66 -1.20 -8.34
N LEU A 57 -11.41 -2.30 -7.65
CA LEU A 57 -11.66 -2.44 -6.20
C LEU A 57 -10.83 -1.45 -5.40
N ILE A 58 -9.61 -1.13 -5.86
CA ILE A 58 -8.78 -0.11 -5.20
C ILE A 58 -9.43 1.28 -5.28
N LEU A 59 -10.10 1.60 -6.39
CA LEU A 59 -10.86 2.84 -6.53
C LEU A 59 -12.09 2.82 -5.61
N VAL A 60 -12.83 1.71 -5.56
CA VAL A 60 -13.99 1.58 -4.67
C VAL A 60 -13.56 1.78 -3.21
N ARG A 61 -12.46 1.15 -2.77
CA ARG A 61 -11.90 1.33 -1.42
C ARG A 61 -11.53 2.79 -1.16
N ALA A 62 -10.85 3.46 -2.09
CA ALA A 62 -10.47 4.85 -1.96
C ALA A 62 -11.69 5.77 -1.78
N ILE A 63 -12.75 5.56 -2.57
CA ILE A 63 -13.98 6.35 -2.47
C ILE A 63 -14.70 6.07 -1.14
N VAL A 64 -14.83 4.81 -0.73
CA VAL A 64 -15.48 4.47 0.55
C VAL A 64 -14.74 5.11 1.73
N LEU A 65 -13.40 5.01 1.77
CA LEU A 65 -12.62 5.63 2.84
C LEU A 65 -12.71 7.16 2.78
N GLY A 66 -12.56 7.76 1.59
CA GLY A 66 -12.60 9.20 1.41
C GLY A 66 -13.96 9.81 1.75
N SER A 67 -15.05 9.07 1.55
CA SER A 67 -16.41 9.49 1.90
C SER A 67 -16.77 9.30 3.37
N LEU A 68 -16.08 8.42 4.11
CA LEU A 68 -16.45 8.07 5.49
C LEU A 68 -15.53 8.66 6.56
N LEU A 69 -14.28 8.97 6.20
CA LEU A 69 -13.35 9.59 7.14
C LEU A 69 -13.68 11.08 7.28
N PRO A 70 -13.77 11.63 8.50
CA PRO A 70 -13.83 13.07 8.70
C PRO A 70 -12.41 13.67 8.53
N PRO A 71 -12.27 14.86 7.93
CA PRO A 71 -11.01 15.58 7.95
C PRO A 71 -10.76 16.21 9.33
N THR A 72 -9.50 16.47 9.62
CA THR A 72 -9.03 17.27 10.74
C THR A 72 -8.51 18.62 10.24
N ASP A 73 -7.97 19.43 11.14
CA ASP A 73 -7.30 20.69 10.78
C ASP A 73 -5.89 20.45 10.16
N ASP A 74 -5.44 19.19 10.08
CA ASP A 74 -4.15 18.79 9.52
C ASP A 74 -4.34 17.88 8.29
N ALA A 75 -4.43 18.54 7.14
CA ALA A 75 -4.59 17.89 5.83
C ALA A 75 -3.44 16.94 5.47
N GLU A 76 -2.21 17.21 5.93
CA GLU A 76 -1.05 16.35 5.66
C GLU A 76 -1.12 15.07 6.49
N ALA A 77 -1.48 15.17 7.78
CA ALA A 77 -1.69 14.02 8.64
C ALA A 77 -2.86 13.16 8.17
N ASP A 78 -3.96 13.78 7.76
CA ASP A 78 -5.11 13.06 7.23
C ASP A 78 -4.75 12.29 5.95
N LEU A 79 -4.01 12.93 5.04
CA LEU A 79 -3.52 12.29 3.82
C LEU A 79 -2.58 11.13 4.15
N ALA A 80 -1.68 11.28 5.12
CA ALA A 80 -0.79 10.21 5.55
C ALA A 80 -1.56 9.01 6.11
N ILE A 81 -2.57 9.24 6.97
CA ILE A 81 -3.45 8.17 7.49
C ILE A 81 -4.23 7.51 6.34
N PHE A 82 -4.77 8.30 5.41
CA PHE A 82 -5.48 7.77 4.26
C PHE A 82 -4.57 6.87 3.40
N GLU A 83 -3.34 7.31 3.13
CA GLU A 83 -2.36 6.54 2.36
C GLU A 83 -1.96 5.25 3.09
N MET A 84 -1.80 5.29 4.42
CA MET A 84 -1.60 4.08 5.23
C MET A 84 -2.77 3.10 5.13
N LEU A 85 -4.00 3.61 5.24
CA LEU A 85 -5.22 2.80 5.08
C LEU A 85 -5.35 2.21 3.67
N MET A 86 -4.75 2.84 2.66
CA MET A 86 -4.71 2.37 1.28
C MET A 86 -3.48 1.48 0.97
N ALA A 87 -2.53 1.34 1.90
CA ALA A 87 -1.21 0.74 1.67
C ALA A 87 -0.45 1.38 0.50
N PHE A 88 -0.54 2.71 0.41
CA PHE A 88 0.18 3.58 -0.52
C PHE A 88 1.41 4.23 0.12
N ASP A 89 1.54 4.10 1.44
CA ASP A 89 2.72 4.49 2.19
C ASP A 89 3.88 3.49 1.95
N ASP A 90 5.09 3.92 2.29
CA ASP A 90 6.30 3.12 2.04
C ASP A 90 6.30 1.76 2.76
N GLU A 91 5.70 1.68 3.96
CA GLU A 91 5.58 0.41 4.69
C GLU A 91 4.58 -0.53 4.01
N GLY A 92 3.42 0.00 3.61
CA GLY A 92 2.44 -0.73 2.81
C GLY A 92 3.04 -1.27 1.50
N LEU A 93 3.80 -0.44 0.78
CA LEU A 93 4.50 -0.82 -0.45
C LEU A 93 5.57 -1.89 -0.21
N ALA A 94 6.32 -1.80 0.90
CA ALA A 94 7.32 -2.80 1.27
C ALA A 94 6.71 -4.18 1.50
N ARG A 95 5.60 -4.23 2.23
CA ARG A 95 4.87 -5.48 2.49
C ARG A 95 4.29 -6.07 1.21
N ARG A 96 3.74 -5.23 0.32
CA ARG A 96 3.23 -5.65 -1.00
C ARG A 96 4.33 -6.25 -1.87
N ALA A 97 5.47 -5.57 -1.97
CA ALA A 97 6.62 -6.03 -2.75
C ALA A 97 7.19 -7.36 -2.19
N LEU A 98 7.26 -7.50 -0.87
CA LEU A 98 7.69 -8.76 -0.23
C LEU A 98 6.73 -9.90 -0.53
N ALA A 99 5.42 -9.68 -0.36
CA ALA A 99 4.41 -10.68 -0.67
C ALA A 99 4.42 -11.11 -2.16
N ALA A 100 4.79 -10.19 -3.05
CA ALA A 100 4.96 -10.45 -4.48
C ALA A 100 6.31 -11.10 -4.85
N ASN A 101 7.22 -11.30 -3.88
CA ASN A 101 8.61 -11.72 -4.12
C ASN A 101 9.32 -10.83 -5.16
N ALA A 102 9.09 -9.51 -5.10
CA ALA A 102 9.54 -8.57 -6.14
C ALA A 102 11.07 -8.48 -6.31
N PHE A 103 11.85 -8.90 -5.30
CA PHE A 103 13.29 -8.95 -5.36
C PHE A 103 13.82 -10.34 -5.02
N SER A 104 14.83 -10.79 -5.77
CA SER A 104 15.64 -11.94 -5.37
C SER A 104 16.70 -11.52 -4.33
N ALA A 105 17.17 -12.49 -3.54
CA ALA A 105 18.28 -12.27 -2.60
C ALA A 105 19.51 -11.65 -3.27
N ALA A 106 19.91 -12.18 -4.43
CA ALA A 106 21.01 -11.64 -5.22
C ALA A 106 20.76 -10.19 -5.65
N LYS A 107 19.54 -9.88 -6.11
CA LYS A 107 19.21 -8.53 -6.54
C LYS A 107 19.28 -7.52 -5.39
N LEU A 108 18.87 -7.90 -4.19
CA LEU A 108 19.00 -7.06 -3.00
C LEU A 108 20.47 -6.80 -2.66
N GLN A 109 21.33 -7.83 -2.71
CA GLN A 109 22.77 -7.67 -2.47
C GLN A 109 23.44 -6.70 -3.47
N GLU A 110 22.92 -6.60 -4.69
CA GLU A 110 23.41 -5.65 -5.71
C GLU A 110 22.84 -4.23 -5.55
N LEU A 111 21.60 -4.12 -5.09
CA LEU A 111 20.84 -2.86 -5.08
C LEU A 111 21.13 -2.00 -3.85
N ILE A 112 21.40 -2.62 -2.70
CA ILE A 112 21.52 -1.93 -1.42
C ILE A 112 22.82 -2.28 -0.70
N ALA A 113 23.35 -1.31 0.05
CA ALA A 113 24.48 -1.54 0.95
C ALA A 113 23.97 -2.19 2.24
N ILE A 114 24.32 -3.46 2.46
CA ILE A 114 23.82 -4.25 3.59
C ILE A 114 24.93 -4.36 4.64
N SER A 115 24.67 -3.85 5.84
CA SER A 115 25.69 -3.77 6.90
C SER A 115 26.10 -5.14 7.45
N ASP A 116 25.16 -6.09 7.53
CA ASP A 116 25.42 -7.47 7.97
C ASP A 116 24.85 -8.49 6.96
N PRO A 117 25.52 -8.73 5.82
CA PRO A 117 25.00 -9.62 4.79
C PRO A 117 24.87 -11.08 5.25
N VAL A 118 25.72 -11.53 6.17
CA VAL A 118 25.71 -12.93 6.65
C VAL A 118 24.52 -13.21 7.57
N HIS A 119 23.90 -12.16 8.13
CA HIS A 119 22.62 -12.29 8.81
C HIS A 119 21.50 -12.73 7.85
N TYR A 120 21.47 -12.19 6.63
CA TYR A 120 20.34 -12.39 5.70
C TYR A 120 20.58 -13.46 4.64
N PHE A 121 21.83 -13.73 4.27
CA PHE A 121 22.14 -14.52 3.07
C PHE A 121 23.05 -15.71 3.33
N SER A 122 22.88 -16.73 2.49
CA SER A 122 23.78 -17.86 2.31
C SER A 122 24.20 -17.90 0.85
N GLY A 123 25.35 -17.28 0.54
CA GLY A 123 25.79 -17.06 -0.84
C GLY A 123 24.85 -16.07 -1.57
N ARG A 124 24.39 -16.43 -2.77
CA ARG A 124 23.42 -15.61 -3.55
C ARG A 124 21.95 -15.84 -3.18
N GLY A 125 21.68 -16.67 -2.17
CA GLY A 125 20.34 -17.02 -1.71
C GLY A 125 20.05 -16.53 -0.30
N TRP A 126 18.78 -16.62 0.10
CA TRP A 126 18.35 -16.38 1.48
C TRP A 126 18.93 -17.42 2.43
N ARG A 127 19.28 -17.01 3.65
CA ARG A 127 19.53 -17.95 4.74
C ARG A 127 18.23 -18.69 5.09
N ARG A 128 18.32 -19.94 5.56
CA ARG A 128 17.15 -20.83 5.75
C ARG A 128 16.20 -20.38 6.86
N ASP A 129 16.72 -19.67 7.84
CA ASP A 129 16.06 -19.23 9.07
C ASP A 129 15.70 -17.73 9.06
N VAL A 130 15.90 -17.06 7.92
CA VAL A 130 15.51 -15.65 7.75
C VAL A 130 13.99 -15.53 7.64
N THR A 131 13.42 -14.72 8.52
CA THR A 131 11.98 -14.49 8.59
C THR A 131 11.53 -13.44 7.57
N ASP A 132 10.22 -13.32 7.36
CA ASP A 132 9.68 -12.27 6.51
C ASP A 132 9.86 -10.87 7.12
N ASP A 133 9.89 -10.75 8.46
CA ASP A 133 10.21 -9.50 9.14
C ASP A 133 11.68 -9.09 8.87
N ASP A 134 12.61 -10.05 8.87
CA ASP A 134 14.01 -9.81 8.50
C ASP A 134 14.13 -9.38 7.04
N LYS A 135 13.42 -10.05 6.12
CA LYS A 135 13.39 -9.63 4.70
C LYS A 135 12.80 -8.25 4.55
N LEU A 136 11.76 -7.91 5.31
CA LEU A 136 11.06 -6.64 5.21
C LEU A 136 11.99 -5.46 5.51
N VAL A 137 12.99 -5.63 6.40
CA VAL A 137 14.05 -4.64 6.62
C VAL A 137 14.77 -4.30 5.31
N LEU A 138 15.16 -5.32 4.53
CA LEU A 138 15.85 -5.12 3.25
C LEU A 138 14.93 -4.56 2.17
N TYR A 139 13.66 -4.97 2.16
CA TYR A 139 12.66 -4.43 1.22
C TYR A 139 12.39 -2.94 1.43
N ARG A 140 12.35 -2.47 2.68
CA ARG A 140 12.27 -1.03 2.99
C ARG A 140 13.47 -0.26 2.43
N GLN A 141 14.68 -0.79 2.63
CA GLN A 141 15.89 -0.18 2.10
C GLN A 141 15.90 -0.15 0.57
N ALA A 142 15.50 -1.25 -0.07
CA ALA A 142 15.39 -1.34 -1.53
C ALA A 142 14.34 -0.38 -2.10
N LEU A 143 13.20 -0.22 -1.43
CA LEU A 143 12.20 0.76 -1.84
C LEU A 143 12.70 2.19 -1.72
N ALA A 144 13.50 2.50 -0.71
CA ALA A 144 14.09 3.83 -0.54
C ALA A 144 15.04 4.23 -1.68
N THR A 145 15.54 3.26 -2.47
CA THR A 145 16.35 3.57 -3.67
C THR A 145 15.50 3.98 -4.87
N LEU A 146 14.17 3.82 -4.82
CA LEU A 146 13.26 4.18 -5.90
C LEU A 146 12.70 5.59 -5.67
N ALA A 147 12.82 6.44 -6.70
CA ALA A 147 12.56 7.87 -6.58
C ALA A 147 11.07 8.26 -6.61
N SER A 148 10.18 7.41 -7.14
CA SER A 148 8.77 7.75 -7.31
C SER A 148 7.83 6.70 -6.75
N TYR A 149 6.61 7.13 -6.41
CA TYR A 149 5.53 6.24 -5.98
C TYR A 149 5.25 5.16 -7.03
N GLU A 150 5.19 5.52 -8.31
CA GLU A 150 4.88 4.60 -9.40
C GLU A 150 5.95 3.52 -9.54
N ALA A 151 7.23 3.87 -9.36
CA ALA A 151 8.33 2.91 -9.38
C ALA A 151 8.19 1.91 -8.22
N LYS A 152 7.91 2.41 -7.01
CA LYS A 152 7.69 1.58 -5.80
C LYS A 152 6.46 0.68 -5.94
N ALA A 153 5.33 1.24 -6.39
CA ALA A 153 4.06 0.55 -6.53
C ALA A 153 4.00 -0.41 -7.74
N SER A 154 4.96 -0.34 -8.67
CA SER A 154 5.06 -1.25 -9.82
C SER A 154 5.73 -2.58 -9.50
N LEU A 155 6.44 -2.67 -8.37
CA LEU A 155 6.95 -3.93 -7.83
C LEU A 155 5.81 -4.94 -7.59
#